data_AF-A0A837BUC9-F1
#
_entry.id   AF-A0A837BUC9-F1
#
_cell.length_a   1.000
_cell.length_b   1.000
_cell.length_c   1.000
_cell.angle_alpha   90.00
_cell.angle_beta   90.00
_cell.angle_gamma   90.00
#
_symmetry.space_group_name_H-M   'P 1'
#
loop_
_entity.id
_entity.type
_entity.pdbx_description
1 polymer ?
#
loop_
_entity_poly.entity_id
_entity_poly.type
_entity_poly.pdbx_seq_one_letter_code
_entity_poly.pdbx_strand_id
1 'polypeptide(L)' 'MTIGELLKDYRISQRKTQKQWAKDVISPSFYAKVEKNLSRISAEDLIELLHSNQIPVIDFSIN' A
#
# COMPACT_ATOMS: atom_id res chain seq x y z
N MET A 1 -13.38 5.48 0.25
CA MET A 1 -11.91 5.57 0.37
C MET A 1 -11.27 5.33 -0.99
N THR A 2 -10.10 5.89 -1.22
CA THR A 2 -9.22 5.57 -2.36
C THR A 2 -8.31 4.39 -2.03
N ILE A 3 -7.69 3.77 -3.05
CA ILE A 3 -6.65 2.73 -2.84
C ILE A 3 -5.53 3.26 -1.94
N GLY A 4 -5.10 4.51 -2.14
CA GLY A 4 -4.04 5.13 -1.35
C GLY A 4 -4.41 5.31 0.12
N GLU A 5 -5.64 5.73 0.42
CA GLU A 5 -6.14 5.84 1.79
C GLU A 5 -6.27 4.46 2.45
N LEU A 6 -6.77 3.45 1.73
CA LEU A 6 -6.90 2.09 2.27
C LEU A 6 -5.52 1.46 2.58
N LEU A 7 -4.55 1.62 1.68
CA LEU A 7 -3.16 1.19 1.92
C LEU A 7 -2.57 1.86 3.17
N LYS A 8 -2.84 3.16 3.37
CA LYS A 8 -2.41 3.89 4.55
C LYS A 8 -3.00 3.32 5.83
N ASP A 9 -4.28 2.96 5.83
CA ASP A 9 -4.96 2.40 6.99
C ASP A 9 -4.40 1.03 7.37
N TYR A 10 -4.21 0.14 6.39
CA TYR A 10 -3.55 -1.14 6.60
C TYR A 10 -2.10 -0.99 7.10
N ARG A 11 -1.37 0.00 6.58
CA ARG A 11 -0.02 0.28 7.07
C ARG A 11 0.01 0.72 8.53
N ILE A 12 -0.87 1.65 8.89
CA ILE A 12 -0.95 2.18 10.25
C ILE A 12 -1.41 1.09 11.22
N SER A 13 -2.38 0.24 10.83
CA SER A 13 -2.84 -0.88 11.67
C SER A 13 -1.72 -1.89 11.96
N GLN A 14 -0.81 -2.10 11.02
CA GLN A 14 0.40 -2.91 11.22
C GLN A 14 1.57 -2.15 11.87
N ARG A 15 1.40 -0.89 12.28
CA ARG A 15 2.43 -0.04 12.92
C ARG A 15 3.71 0.12 12.11
N LYS A 16 3.61 0.13 10.78
CA LYS A 16 4.77 0.26 9.87
C LYS A 16 4.98 1.69 9.43
N THR A 17 6.25 2.11 9.35
CA THR A 17 6.64 3.30 8.57
C THR A 17 6.41 3.06 7.08
N GLN A 18 6.34 4.13 6.27
CA GLN A 18 6.24 4.00 4.81
C GLN A 18 7.41 3.19 4.22
N LYS A 19 8.62 3.33 4.80
CA LYS A 19 9.80 2.54 4.39
C LYS A 19 9.63 1.05 4.68
N GLN A 20 9.21 0.70 5.89
CA GLN A 20 8.98 -0.70 6.27
C GLN A 20 7.82 -1.35 5.50
N TRP A 21 6.84 -0.55 5.11
CA TRP A 21 5.71 -0.99 4.32
C TRP A 21 6.06 -1.25 2.86
N ALA A 22 6.74 -0.29 2.22
CA ALA A 22 7.11 -0.34 0.82
C ALA A 22 8.14 -1.43 0.52
N LYS A 23 9.01 -1.77 1.50
CA LYS A 23 10.07 -2.79 1.38
C LYS A 23 10.90 -2.56 0.11
N ASP A 24 11.11 -3.61 -0.67
CA ASP A 24 11.81 -3.60 -1.95
C ASP A 24 10.85 -3.63 -3.16
N VAL A 25 9.53 -3.55 -2.92
CA VAL A 25 8.50 -3.57 -3.97
C VAL A 25 8.46 -2.24 -4.71
N ILE A 26 8.40 -1.15 -3.95
CA ILE A 26 8.37 0.22 -4.48
C ILE A 26 9.19 1.15 -3.60
N SER A 27 9.62 2.28 -4.17
CA SER A 27 10.33 3.27 -3.36
C SER A 27 9.41 3.90 -2.30
N PRO A 28 9.91 4.21 -1.08
CA PRO A 28 9.11 4.86 -0.05
C PRO A 28 8.55 6.23 -0.49
N SER A 29 9.28 6.95 -1.35
CA SER A 29 8.85 8.25 -1.89
C SER A 29 7.70 8.11 -2.89
N PHE A 30 7.72 7.07 -3.72
CA PHE A 30 6.59 6.73 -4.59
C PHE A 30 5.38 6.32 -3.75
N TYR A 31 5.57 5.42 -2.77
CA TYR A 31 4.48 5.00 -1.89
C TYR A 31 3.85 6.17 -1.12
N ALA A 32 4.64 7.15 -0.66
CA ALA A 32 4.13 8.36 -0.03
C ALA A 32 3.23 9.21 -0.95
N LYS A 33 3.46 9.19 -2.28
CA LYS A 33 2.58 9.83 -3.27
C LYS A 33 1.30 9.02 -3.47
N VAL A 34 1.38 7.70 -3.47
CA VAL A 34 0.22 6.80 -3.53
C VAL A 34 -0.72 7.06 -2.35
N GLU A 35 -0.21 7.08 -1.10
CA GLU A 35 -1.05 7.36 0.09
C GLU A 35 -1.70 8.75 0.07
N LYS A 36 -1.12 9.70 -0.66
CA LYS A 36 -1.65 11.06 -0.84
C LYS A 36 -2.52 11.21 -2.09
N ASN A 37 -2.79 10.13 -2.81
CA ASN A 37 -3.51 10.12 -4.09
C ASN A 37 -2.88 10.99 -5.19
N LEU A 38 -1.58 11.26 -5.10
CA LEU A 38 -0.81 12.02 -6.08
C LEU A 38 -0.23 11.13 -7.20
N SER A 39 -0.29 9.81 -7.03
CA SER A 39 0.16 8.83 -8.02
C SER A 39 -0.70 7.58 -7.93
N ARG A 40 -0.96 6.95 -9.08
CA ARG A 40 -1.61 5.64 -9.14
C ARG A 40 -0.55 4.55 -8.96
N ILE A 41 -0.91 3.49 -8.26
CA ILE A 41 -0.14 2.26 -8.17
C ILE A 41 -0.66 1.29 -9.25
N SER A 42 0.24 0.53 -9.89
CA SER A 42 -0.17 -0.53 -10.82
C SER A 42 -0.86 -1.67 -10.07
N ALA A 43 -1.56 -2.55 -10.79
CA ALA A 43 -2.16 -3.73 -10.18
C ALA A 43 -1.08 -4.71 -9.68
N GLU A 44 -0.01 -4.86 -10.45
CA GLU A 44 1.14 -5.71 -10.14
C GLU A 44 1.83 -5.26 -8.84
N ASP A 45 2.19 -3.98 -8.73
CA ASP A 45 2.83 -3.42 -7.53
C ASP A 45 1.90 -3.49 -6.32
N LEU A 46 0.58 -3.29 -6.53
CA LEU A 46 -0.40 -3.40 -5.45
C LEU A 46 -0.45 -4.82 -4.90
N ILE A 47 -0.57 -5.82 -5.79
CA ILE A 47 -0.64 -7.23 -5.39
C ILE A 47 0.64 -7.64 -4.68
N GLU A 48 1.81 -7.27 -5.20
CA GLU A 48 3.10 -7.58 -4.57
C GLU A 48 3.27 -6.88 -3.22
N LEU A 49 2.84 -5.63 -3.11
CA LEU A 49 2.89 -4.86 -1.86
C LEU A 49 2.00 -5.49 -0.78
N LEU A 50 0.78 -5.91 -1.13
CA LEU A 50 -0.15 -6.60 -0.22
C LEU A 50 0.41 -7.96 0.20
N HIS A 51 0.88 -8.77 -0.77
CA HIS A 51 1.47 -10.07 -0.50
C HIS A 51 2.69 -9.96 0.42
N SER A 52 3.60 -9.02 0.15
CA SER A 52 4.78 -8.80 0.99
C SER A 52 4.41 -8.37 2.41
N ASN A 53 3.25 -7.73 2.61
CA ASN A 53 2.73 -7.33 3.92
C ASN A 53 1.73 -8.32 4.52
N GLN A 54 1.64 -9.53 3.96
CA GLN A 54 0.78 -10.63 4.44
C GLN A 54 -0.71 -10.25 4.48
N ILE A 55 -1.16 -9.50 3.48
CA ILE A 55 -2.56 -9.13 3.31
C ILE A 55 -3.11 -9.91 2.12
N PRO A 56 -4.11 -10.77 2.32
CA PRO A 56 -4.81 -11.42 1.23
C PRO A 56 -5.48 -10.37 0.33
N VAL A 57 -5.28 -10.47 -0.98
CA VAL A 57 -5.86 -9.52 -1.95
C VAL A 57 -7.40 -9.51 -1.85
N ILE A 58 -8.01 -10.65 -1.53
CA ILE A 58 -9.47 -10.77 -1.37
C ILE A 58 -10.01 -9.94 -0.19
N ASP A 59 -9.19 -9.67 0.81
CA ASP A 59 -9.54 -8.84 1.97
C ASP A 59 -9.32 -7.34 1.68
N PHE A 60 -8.63 -7.02 0.58
CA PHE A 60 -8.39 -5.65 0.14
C PHE A 60 -9.49 -5.19 -0.82
N SER A 61 -10.65 -4.83 -0.26
CA SER A 61 -11.79 -4.30 -1.00
C SER A 61 -12.13 -2.87 -0.61
N ILE A 62 -12.42 -2.02 -1.58
CA ILE A 62 -13.00 -0.70 -1.34
C ILE A 62 -14.51 -0.88 -1.25
N ASN A 63 -15.09 -0.58 -0.08
CA ASN A 63 -16.53 -0.41 0.08
C ASN A 63 -16.95 1.03 -0.19
#